data_AF-A0A2N2S695-F1
#
_entry.id   AF-A0A2N2S695-F1
#
_cell.length_a   1.000
_cell.length_b   1.000
_cell.length_c   1.000
_cell.angle_alpha   90.00
_cell.angle_beta   90.00
_cell.angle_gamma   90.00
#
_symmetry.space_group_name_H-M   'P 1'
#
loop_
_entity.id
_entity.type
_entity.pdbx_description
1 polymer ?
#
loop_
_entity_poly.entity_id
_entity_poly.type
_entity_poly.pdbx_seq_one_letter_code
_entity_poly.pdbx_strand_id
1 'polypeptide(L)'
;LVYVGAVMVLFLFVVMMLDINLDRLREGFWEFLPMAGFIGVLMAAEMVMILGSKNFGVDRVGAPPPKPADYSNTAELGRVLYSDYLLTFELAAVVLLVAIVAAIALTLRDRKDSKFINPADQVKVKRADRVRMVSMPSFKEPPADADAAANNTKDQA
;
A
#
# COMPACT_ATOMS: atom_id res chain seq x y z
N LEU A 1 -4.91 -21.96 2.21
CA LEU A 1 -4.47 -21.40 0.92
C LEU A 1 -4.41 -19.87 0.99
N VAL A 2 -5.51 -19.14 1.17
CA VAL A 2 -5.52 -17.67 1.12
C VAL A 2 -4.66 -16.99 2.20
N TYR A 3 -4.82 -17.39 3.47
CA TYR A 3 -4.09 -16.75 4.57
C TYR A 3 -2.57 -16.87 4.43
N VAL A 4 -2.07 -18.10 4.32
CA VAL A 4 -0.62 -18.35 4.20
C VAL A 4 -0.10 -18.02 2.80
N GLY A 5 -0.85 -18.28 1.74
CA GLY A 5 -0.37 -18.16 0.37
C GLY A 5 -0.45 -16.76 -0.23
N ALA A 6 -1.52 -16.01 0.04
CA ALA A 6 -1.70 -14.65 -0.50
C ALA A 6 -1.37 -13.58 0.54
N VAL A 7 -2.01 -13.63 1.71
CA VAL A 7 -1.90 -12.55 2.71
C VAL A 7 -0.51 -12.50 3.34
N MET A 8 -0.03 -13.62 3.88
CA MET A 8 1.30 -13.68 4.51
C MET A 8 2.41 -13.37 3.50
N VAL A 9 2.35 -13.93 2.29
CA VAL A 9 3.37 -13.68 1.26
C VAL A 9 3.39 -12.20 0.85
N LEU A 10 2.23 -11.56 0.63
CA LEU A 10 2.16 -10.13 0.33
C LEU A 10 2.78 -9.31 1.46
N PHE A 11 2.46 -9.66 2.72
CA PHE A 11 3.02 -8.97 3.88
C PHE A 11 4.55 -9.11 3.96
N LEU A 12 5.09 -10.30 3.69
CA LEU A 12 6.53 -10.53 3.66
C LEU A 12 7.22 -9.69 2.58
N PHE A 13 6.64 -9.58 1.38
CA PHE A 13 7.17 -8.67 0.35
C PHE A 13 7.23 -7.23 0.84
N VAL A 14 6.15 -6.74 1.46
CA VAL A 14 6.08 -5.36 1.96
C VAL A 14 7.12 -5.11 3.06
N VAL A 15 7.22 -6.01 4.04
CA VAL A 15 8.17 -5.89 5.15
C VAL A 15 9.62 -5.99 4.67
N MET A 16 9.92 -6.79 3.65
CA MET A 16 11.27 -6.87 3.08
C MET A 16 11.65 -5.64 2.25
N MET A 17 10.69 -5.01 1.56
CA MET A 17 10.95 -3.80 0.78
C MET A 17 11.06 -2.54 1.65
N LEU A 18 10.44 -2.53 2.82
CA LEU A 18 10.44 -1.39 3.72
C LEU A 18 11.54 -1.52 4.77
N ASP A 19 12.44 -0.55 4.82
CA ASP A 19 13.44 -0.46 5.89
C ASP A 19 12.80 0.15 7.15
N ILE A 20 12.34 -0.71 8.06
CA ILE A 20 11.63 -0.31 9.29
C ILE A 20 12.63 -0.12 10.44
N ASN A 21 12.70 1.10 10.99
CA ASN A 21 13.51 1.37 12.19
C ASN A 21 12.79 0.89 13.46
N LEU A 22 13.21 -0.27 13.96
CA LEU A 22 12.63 -0.90 15.15
C LEU A 22 12.94 -0.15 16.45
N ASP A 23 14.02 0.63 16.50
CA ASP A 23 14.45 1.34 17.70
C ASP A 23 13.49 2.49 18.04
N ARG A 24 13.08 3.27 17.02
CA ARG A 24 12.01 4.27 17.16
C ARG A 24 10.67 3.66 17.54
N LEU A 25 10.37 2.44 17.06
CA LEU A 25 9.10 1.78 17.34
C LEU A 25 9.00 1.30 18.80
N ARG A 26 10.14 1.06 19.46
CA ARG A 26 10.22 0.64 20.87
C ARG A 26 10.26 1.82 21.83
N GLU A 27 10.47 3.04 21.33
CA GLU A 27 10.47 4.25 22.13
C GLU A 27 9.06 4.48 22.72
N GLY A 28 8.96 4.52 24.06
CA GLY A 28 7.67 4.65 24.78
C GLY A 28 6.87 3.35 24.96
N PHE A 29 7.25 2.22 24.34
CA PHE A 29 6.52 0.95 24.48
C PHE A 29 6.40 0.49 25.94
N TRP A 30 7.48 0.62 26.72
CA TRP A 30 7.53 0.19 28.12
C TRP A 30 6.66 1.03 29.05
N GLU A 31 6.37 2.28 28.70
CA GLU A 31 5.52 3.17 29.49
C GLU A 31 4.04 2.79 29.35
N PHE A 32 3.60 2.42 28.15
CA PHE A 32 2.22 2.01 27.88
C PHE A 32 1.93 0.53 28.18
N LEU A 33 2.97 -0.31 28.27
CA LEU A 33 2.86 -1.75 28.53
C LEU A 33 2.02 -2.11 29.77
N PRO A 34 2.19 -1.50 30.96
CA PRO A 34 1.38 -1.86 32.14
C PRO A 34 -0.10 -1.50 31.95
N MET A 35 -0.42 -0.37 31.32
CA MET A 35 -1.80 0.02 31.03
C MET A 35 -2.43 -0.90 30.00
N ALA A 36 -1.72 -1.20 28.91
CA ALA A 36 -2.18 -2.13 27.87
C ALA A 36 -2.35 -3.55 28.43
N GLY A 37 -1.45 -3.99 29.31
CA GLY A 37 -1.54 -5.26 30.01
C GLY A 37 -2.77 -5.35 30.91
N PHE A 38 -3.06 -4.30 31.68
CA PHE A 38 -4.26 -4.22 32.49
C PHE A 38 -5.54 -4.34 31.65
N ILE A 39 -5.63 -3.57 30.56
CA ILE A 39 -6.78 -3.61 29.63
C ILE A 39 -6.88 -5.01 28.99
N GLY A 40 -5.76 -5.58 28.53
CA GLY A 40 -5.74 -6.91 27.91
C GLY A 40 -6.19 -8.01 28.85
N VAL A 41 -5.76 -7.98 30.11
CA VAL A 41 -6.21 -8.92 31.15
C VAL A 41 -7.68 -8.72 31.44
N LEU A 42 -8.15 -7.48 31.52
CA LEU A 42 -9.57 -7.18 31.74
C LEU A 42 -10.43 -7.72 30.59
N MET A 43 -10.04 -7.48 29.33
CA MET A 43 -10.73 -8.05 28.15
C MET A 43 -10.69 -9.58 28.15
N ALA A 44 -9.57 -10.20 28.51
CA ALA A 44 -9.46 -11.65 28.61
C ALA A 44 -10.37 -12.21 29.72
N ALA A 45 -10.42 -11.55 30.88
CA ALA A 45 -11.31 -11.91 31.98
C ALA A 45 -12.78 -11.79 31.58
N GLU A 46 -13.15 -10.73 30.87
CA GLU A 46 -14.49 -10.56 30.30
C GLU A 46 -14.81 -11.67 29.30
N MET A 47 -13.91 -12.00 28.37
CA MET A 47 -14.12 -13.12 27.45
C MET A 47 -14.30 -14.45 28.19
N VAL A 48 -13.49 -14.74 29.20
CA VAL A 48 -13.63 -15.97 30.00
C VAL A 48 -14.92 -15.97 30.81
N MET A 49 -15.37 -14.82 31.31
CA MET A 49 -16.63 -14.71 32.04
C MET A 49 -17.83 -14.91 31.11
N ILE A 50 -17.77 -14.38 29.88
CA ILE A 50 -18.85 -14.48 28.89
C ILE A 50 -18.88 -15.87 28.25
N LEU A 51 -17.74 -16.39 27.77
CA LEU A 51 -17.62 -17.70 27.11
C LEU A 51 -17.44 -18.86 28.11
N GLY A 52 -17.32 -18.56 29.40
CA GLY A 52 -17.12 -19.56 30.43
C GLY A 52 -18.26 -20.58 30.49
N SER A 53 -17.98 -21.73 31.10
CA SER A 53 -18.91 -22.87 31.19
C SER A 53 -20.27 -22.52 31.80
N LYS A 54 -20.36 -21.44 32.58
CA LYS A 54 -21.63 -20.91 33.09
C LYS A 54 -22.59 -20.47 31.97
N ASN A 55 -22.12 -20.01 30.81
CA ASN A 55 -22.98 -19.55 29.72
C ASN A 55 -22.96 -20.52 28.52
N PHE A 56 -21.80 -21.12 28.23
CA PHE A 56 -21.58 -21.99 27.06
C PHE A 56 -21.11 -23.41 27.42
N GLY A 57 -21.40 -23.88 28.64
CA GLY A 57 -21.08 -25.24 29.04
C GLY A 57 -21.65 -26.28 28.07
N VAL A 58 -20.91 -27.37 27.86
CA VAL A 58 -21.26 -28.49 26.97
C VAL A 58 -22.63 -29.09 27.35
N ASP A 59 -23.04 -28.96 28.61
CA ASP A 59 -24.35 -29.40 29.11
C ASP A 59 -25.53 -28.52 28.63
N ARG A 60 -25.26 -27.28 28.16
CA ARG A 60 -26.27 -26.31 27.70
C ARG A 60 -26.28 -26.13 26.19
N VAL A 61 -25.11 -26.24 25.56
CA VAL A 61 -24.96 -26.15 24.10
C VAL A 61 -24.73 -27.58 23.60
N GLY A 62 -25.83 -28.29 23.33
CA GLY A 62 -25.77 -29.65 22.83
C GLY A 62 -24.89 -29.72 21.57
N ALA A 63 -23.97 -30.69 21.55
CA ALA A 63 -23.13 -30.90 20.39
C ALA A 63 -23.99 -31.12 19.14
N PRO A 64 -23.63 -30.55 17.98
CA PRO A 64 -24.35 -30.79 16.75
C PRO A 64 -24.48 -32.30 16.48
N PRO A 65 -25.62 -32.78 15.96
CA PRO A 65 -25.78 -34.19 15.66
C PRO A 65 -24.67 -34.66 14.71
N PRO A 66 -24.08 -35.84 14.96
CA PRO A 66 -22.99 -36.36 14.14
C PRO A 66 -23.48 -36.54 12.69
N LYS A 67 -22.69 -36.04 11.74
CA LYS A 67 -22.97 -36.16 10.31
C LYS A 67 -22.36 -37.44 9.75
N PRO A 68 -22.97 -38.06 8.72
CA PRO A 68 -22.44 -39.26 8.09
C PRO A 68 -21.06 -39.03 7.45
N ALA A 69 -20.27 -40.10 7.27
CA ALA A 69 -18.90 -40.01 6.74
C ALA A 69 -18.83 -39.44 5.31
N ASP A 70 -19.87 -39.66 4.51
CA ASP A 70 -19.99 -39.15 3.14
C ASP A 70 -20.45 -37.69 3.06
N TYR A 71 -20.57 -37.02 4.22
CA TYR A 71 -21.05 -35.64 4.27
C TYR A 71 -20.01 -34.65 3.74
N SER A 72 -20.33 -34.00 2.62
CA SER A 72 -19.51 -32.93 2.06
C SER A 72 -19.82 -31.58 2.69
N ASN A 73 -18.93 -31.09 3.54
CA ASN A 73 -19.03 -29.74 4.11
C ASN A 73 -18.98 -28.66 3.02
N THR A 74 -18.15 -28.84 1.99
CA THR A 74 -18.02 -27.90 0.87
C THR A 74 -19.33 -27.74 0.10
N ALA A 75 -20.05 -28.84 -0.13
CA ALA A 75 -21.35 -28.79 -0.81
C ALA A 75 -22.40 -28.06 0.04
N GLU A 76 -22.45 -28.32 1.36
CA GLU A 76 -23.38 -27.61 2.25
C GLU A 76 -23.07 -26.12 2.33
N LEU A 77 -21.79 -25.77 2.47
CA LEU A 77 -21.38 -24.37 2.55
C LEU A 77 -21.75 -23.64 1.25
N GLY A 78 -21.54 -24.29 0.10
CA GLY A 78 -22.02 -23.78 -1.18
C GLY A 78 -23.54 -23.58 -1.21
N ARG A 79 -24.32 -24.55 -0.73
CA ARG A 79 -25.78 -24.45 -0.66
C ARG A 79 -26.21 -23.21 0.12
N VAL A 80 -25.69 -23.03 1.33
CA VAL A 80 -26.04 -21.91 2.22
C VAL A 80 -25.55 -20.57 1.66
N LEU A 81 -24.36 -20.53 1.04
CA LEU A 81 -23.80 -19.31 0.45
C LEU A 81 -24.64 -18.80 -0.73
N TYR A 82 -25.14 -19.72 -1.56
CA TYR A 82 -25.93 -19.39 -2.75
C TYR A 82 -27.45 -19.36 -2.51
N SER A 83 -27.96 -19.86 -1.37
CA SER A 83 -29.37 -19.74 -1.00
C SER A 83 -29.63 -18.58 -0.03
N ASP A 84 -28.99 -18.61 1.14
CA ASP A 84 -29.38 -17.77 2.28
C ASP A 84 -28.53 -16.49 2.32
N TYR A 85 -27.27 -16.58 1.91
CA TYR A 85 -26.30 -15.49 1.98
C TYR A 85 -25.90 -14.92 0.60
N LEU A 86 -26.75 -15.10 -0.40
CA LEU A 86 -26.47 -14.68 -1.77
C LEU A 86 -26.08 -13.19 -1.84
N LEU A 87 -26.82 -12.33 -1.14
CA LEU A 87 -26.56 -10.89 -1.13
C LEU A 87 -25.23 -10.54 -0.45
N THR A 88 -24.90 -11.21 0.67
CA THR A 88 -23.60 -11.02 1.35
C THR A 88 -22.43 -11.49 0.49
N PHE A 89 -22.62 -12.59 -0.25
CA PHE A 89 -21.63 -13.09 -1.20
C PHE A 89 -21.38 -12.09 -2.34
N GLU A 90 -22.45 -11.53 -2.92
CA GLU A 90 -22.33 -10.52 -3.98
C GLU A 90 -21.64 -9.25 -3.47
N LEU A 91 -21.97 -8.79 -2.27
CA LEU A 91 -21.27 -7.66 -1.64
C LEU A 91 -19.78 -7.95 -1.44
N ALA A 92 -19.41 -9.16 -1.04
CA ALA A 92 -18.00 -9.55 -0.94
C ALA A 92 -17.30 -9.53 -2.31
N ALA A 93 -17.97 -9.95 -3.38
CA ALA A 93 -17.43 -9.86 -4.75
C ALA A 93 -17.20 -8.40 -5.17
N VAL A 94 -18.13 -7.50 -4.88
CA VAL A 94 -17.97 -6.05 -5.12
C VAL A 94 -16.81 -5.48 -4.30
N VAL A 95 -16.66 -5.86 -3.04
CA VAL A 95 -15.53 -5.43 -2.21
C VAL A 95 -14.19 -5.89 -2.81
N LEU A 96 -14.09 -7.12 -3.30
CA LEU A 96 -12.88 -7.61 -3.97
C LEU A 96 -12.59 -6.83 -5.27
N LEU A 97 -13.63 -6.53 -6.05
CA LEU A 97 -13.49 -5.70 -7.25
C LEU A 97 -12.94 -4.31 -6.90
N VAL A 98 -13.55 -3.64 -5.92
CA VAL A 98 -13.10 -2.33 -5.44
C VAL A 98 -11.67 -2.40 -4.92
N ALA A 99 -11.29 -3.46 -4.20
CA ALA A 99 -9.94 -3.63 -3.69
C ALA A 99 -8.89 -3.71 -4.83
N ILE A 100 -9.19 -4.43 -5.92
CA ILE A 100 -8.30 -4.51 -7.09
C ILE A 100 -8.18 -3.13 -7.76
N VAL A 101 -9.31 -2.45 -8.00
CA VAL A 101 -9.32 -1.11 -8.61
C VAL A 101 -8.52 -0.12 -7.76
N ALA A 102 -8.73 -0.12 -6.44
CA ALA A 102 -8.01 0.74 -5.51
C ALA A 102 -6.51 0.41 -5.48
N ALA A 103 -6.12 -0.87 -5.44
CA ALA A 103 -4.72 -1.27 -5.44
C ALA A 103 -4.00 -0.80 -6.72
N ILE A 104 -4.63 -0.95 -7.89
CA ILE A 104 -4.07 -0.46 -9.16
C ILE A 104 -4.00 1.06 -9.16
N ALA A 105 -5.09 1.76 -8.80
CA ALA A 105 -5.12 3.22 -8.78
C ALA A 105 -4.06 3.83 -7.83
N LEU A 106 -3.78 3.18 -6.70
CA LEU A 106 -2.77 3.63 -5.74
C LEU A 106 -1.32 3.35 -6.20
N THR A 107 -1.12 2.30 -7.00
CA THR A 107 0.22 1.90 -7.47
C THR A 107 0.56 2.44 -8.87
N LEU A 108 -0.44 2.91 -9.60
CA LEU A 108 -0.26 3.53 -10.91
C LEU A 108 0.45 4.87 -10.74
N ARG A 109 1.72 4.90 -11.12
CA ARG A 109 2.57 6.10 -11.07
C ARG A 109 2.79 6.64 -12.47
N ASP A 110 2.50 7.92 -12.66
CA ASP A 110 2.82 8.61 -13.91
C ASP A 110 4.33 8.65 -14.14
N ARG A 111 4.76 8.20 -15.32
CA ARG A 111 6.17 8.24 -15.71
C ARG A 111 6.54 9.68 -16.04
N LYS A 112 7.47 10.25 -15.26
CA LYS A 112 7.97 11.63 -15.46
C LYS A 112 8.69 11.84 -16.80
N ASP A 113 9.15 10.76 -17.42
CA ASP A 113 9.84 10.77 -18.71
C ASP A 113 8.87 10.76 -19.90
N SER A 114 7.56 10.69 -19.62
CA SER A 114 6.53 10.73 -20.66
C SER A 114 6.42 12.14 -21.22
N LYS A 115 6.82 12.31 -22.48
CA LYS A 115 6.54 13.53 -23.26
C LYS A 115 5.11 13.52 -23.79
N PHE A 116 4.13 13.22 -22.92
CA PHE A 116 2.74 13.27 -23.30
C PHE A 116 2.35 14.74 -23.57
N ILE A 117 1.91 15.02 -24.79
CA ILE A 117 1.42 16.34 -25.18
C ILE A 117 -0.08 16.24 -25.35
N ASN A 118 -0.82 17.07 -24.62
CA ASN A 118 -2.26 17.18 -24.79
C ASN A 118 -2.59 17.76 -26.18
N PRO A 119 -3.32 17.02 -27.05
CA PRO A 119 -3.69 17.52 -28.37
C PRO A 119 -4.54 18.79 -28.33
N ALA A 120 -5.34 18.98 -27.28
CA ALA A 120 -6.18 20.17 -27.11
C ALA A 120 -5.33 21.45 -26.99
N ASP A 121 -4.17 21.35 -26.35
CA ASP A 121 -3.22 22.46 -26.23
C ASP A 121 -2.59 22.79 -27.59
N GLN A 122 -2.38 21.79 -28.45
CA GLN A 122 -1.87 21.98 -29.82
C GLN A 122 -2.90 22.66 -30.75
N VAL A 123 -4.19 22.38 -30.57
CA VAL A 123 -5.27 22.98 -31.36
C VAL A 123 -5.53 24.44 -30.96
N LYS A 124 -5.35 24.80 -29.69
CA LYS A 124 -5.59 26.15 -29.17
C LYS A 124 -4.47 27.15 -29.48
N VAL A 125 -3.33 26.70 -29.99
CA VAL A 125 -2.14 27.55 -30.25
C VAL A 125 -2.46 28.65 -31.27
N LYS A 126 -2.24 29.91 -30.88
CA LYS A 126 -2.40 31.06 -31.78
C LYS A 126 -1.07 31.42 -32.44
N ARG A 127 -1.13 32.27 -33.46
CA ARG A 127 0.04 32.73 -34.24
C ARG A 127 1.12 33.35 -33.34
N ALA A 128 0.69 34.11 -32.34
CA ALA A 128 1.56 34.81 -31.39
C ALA A 128 2.33 33.85 -30.47
N ASP A 129 1.79 32.67 -30.18
CA ASP A 129 2.38 31.72 -29.23
C ASP A 129 3.53 30.89 -29.82
N ARG A 130 3.73 30.95 -31.15
CA ARG A 130 4.73 30.15 -31.86
C ARG A 130 6.13 30.73 -31.85
N VAL A 131 6.28 31.99 -31.43
CA VAL A 131 7.56 32.71 -31.50
C VAL A 131 7.85 33.36 -30.15
N ARG A 132 9.01 33.05 -29.57
CA ARG A 132 9.49 33.67 -28.33
C ARG A 132 10.76 34.45 -28.66
N MET A 133 10.69 35.78 -28.54
CA MET A 133 11.89 36.62 -28.60
C MET A 133 12.68 36.42 -27.31
N VAL A 134 13.85 35.77 -27.42
CA VAL A 134 14.78 35.59 -26.29
C VAL A 134 15.99 36.47 -26.53
N SER A 135 16.18 37.47 -25.67
CA SER A 135 17.39 38.28 -25.68
C SER A 135 18.54 37.45 -25.10
N MET A 136 19.59 37.22 -25.89
CA MET A 136 20.81 36.57 -25.42
C MET A 136 21.96 37.59 -25.41
N PRO A 137 22.84 37.56 -24.38
CA PRO A 137 24.01 38.41 -24.36
C PRO A 137 24.89 38.11 -25.59
N SER A 138 25.40 39.15 -26.24
CA SER A 138 26.31 38.99 -27.38
C SER A 138 27.56 38.26 -26.93
N PHE A 139 27.80 37.07 -27.47
CA PHE A 139 29.07 36.38 -27.29
C PHE A 139 30.15 37.21 -27.99
N LYS A 140 31.01 37.85 -27.20
CA LYS A 140 32.23 38.48 -27.71
C LYS A 140 33.32 37.43 -27.62
N GLU A 141 33.84 37.04 -28.77
CA GLU A 141 34.98 36.15 -28.86
C GLU A 141 36.16 36.77 -28.08
N PRO A 142 36.76 36.04 -27.13
CA PRO A 142 37.94 36.54 -26.43
C PRO A 142 39.03 36.85 -27.46
N PRO A 143 39.72 37.99 -27.36
CA PRO A 143 40.82 38.32 -28.26
C PRO A 143 41.89 37.23 -28.17
N ALA A 144 42.35 36.76 -29.34
CA ALA A 144 43.29 35.65 -29.50
C ALA A 144 44.64 35.81 -28.76
N ASP A 145 44.92 37.01 -28.24
CA ASP A 145 46.18 37.35 -27.58
C ASP A 145 46.18 37.12 -26.05
N ALA A 146 45.03 36.78 -25.44
CA ALA A 146 44.95 36.57 -23.99
C ALA A 146 45.62 35.25 -23.52
N ASP A 147 45.70 34.23 -24.38
CA ASP A 147 46.36 32.96 -24.07
C ASP A 147 47.90 33.04 -24.18
N ALA A 148 48.44 34.01 -24.93
CA ALA A 148 49.88 34.21 -25.06
C ALA A 148 50.51 34.88 -23.81
N ALA A 149 49.75 35.73 -23.11
CA ALA A 149 50.24 36.42 -21.91
C ALA A 149 50.27 35.53 -20.66
N ALA A 150 49.40 34.51 -20.59
CA ALA A 150 49.30 33.59 -19.44
C ALA A 150 50.40 32.51 -19.41
N ASN A 151 51.01 32.18 -20.56
CA ASN A 151 52.12 31.23 -20.62
C ASN A 151 53.47 31.85 -20.25
N ASN A 152 53.65 33.17 -20.38
CA ASN A 152 54.93 33.82 -20.06
C ASN A 152 55.14 34.10 -18.56
N THR A 153 54.11 33.97 -17.72
CA THR A 153 54.22 34.21 -16.26
C THR A 153 54.47 32.94 -15.45
N LYS A 154 54.34 31.73 -16.03
CA LYS A 154 54.64 30.46 -15.34
C LYS A 154 56.10 30.01 -15.44
N ASP A 155 56.88 30.58 -16.35
CA ASP A 155 58.30 30.23 -16.57
C ASP A 155 59.29 31.16 -15.82
N GLN A 156 58.82 32.06 -14.93
CA GLN A 156 59.69 33.00 -14.19
C GLN A 156 59.57 32.92 -12.65
N ALA A 157 59.17 31.77 -12.10
CA ALA A 157 59.21 31.51 -10.65
C ALA A 157 60.00 30.23 -10.33
#